data_AF-A0A2X2W9H2-F1
#
_entry.id   AF-A0A2X2W9H2-F1
#
_cell.length_a   1.000
_cell.length_b   1.000
_cell.length_c   1.000
_cell.angle_alpha   90.00
_cell.angle_beta   90.00
_cell.angle_gamma   90.00
#
_symmetry.space_group_name_H-M   'P 1'
#
loop_
_entity.id
_entity.type
_entity.pdbx_description
1 polymer ?
#
loop_
_entity_poly.entity_id
_entity_poly.type
_entity_poly.pdbx_seq_one_letter_code
_entity_poly.pdbx_strand_id
1 'polypeptide(L)' 'MPVALVENGTAVKQRVVSGVLAQLGELAKQVESPALIIVGRVVALRDKLNWFSNH' A
#
# COMPACT_ATOMS: atom_id res chain seq x y z
N MET A 1 0.40 11.27 -8.95
CA MET A 1 1.46 10.80 -8.04
C MET A 1 1.03 9.46 -7.45
N PRO A 2 1.79 8.37 -7.60
CA PRO A 2 1.45 7.07 -7.02
C PRO A 2 1.53 7.06 -5.49
N VAL A 3 0.65 6.28 -4.86
CA VAL A 3 0.61 6.05 -3.41
C VAL A 3 0.35 4.59 -3.08
N ALA A 4 0.88 4.11 -1.96
CA ALA A 4 0.56 2.81 -1.39
C ALA A 4 0.34 2.93 0.12
N LEU A 5 -0.55 2.10 0.65
CA LEU A 5 -0.72 1.90 2.08
C LEU A 5 -0.38 0.44 2.39
N VAL A 6 0.51 0.23 3.34
CA VAL A 6 0.98 -1.09 3.81
C VAL A 6 0.47 -1.29 5.23
N GLU A 7 -0.53 -2.13 5.39
CA GLU A 7 -1.08 -2.55 6.68
C GLU A 7 -0.38 -3.83 7.16
N ASN A 8 -0.07 -3.89 8.45
CA ASN A 8 0.61 -5.04 9.08
C ASN A 8 1.86 -5.48 8.30
N GLY A 9 2.73 -4.51 7.94
CA GLY A 9 3.91 -4.77 7.12
C GLY A 9 4.77 -5.91 7.66
N THR A 10 5.19 -6.83 6.78
CA THR A 10 5.93 -8.08 7.03
C THR A 10 5.17 -9.18 7.77
N ALA A 11 3.99 -8.90 8.34
CA ALA A 11 3.18 -9.92 8.99
C ALA A 11 2.53 -10.86 7.96
N VAL A 12 2.13 -12.06 8.41
CA VAL A 12 1.40 -13.02 7.55
C VAL A 12 0.11 -12.43 7.00
N LYS A 13 -0.55 -11.53 7.74
CA LYS A 13 -1.78 -10.82 7.33
C LYS A 13 -1.49 -9.46 6.66
N GLN A 14 -0.32 -9.29 6.06
CA GLN A 14 0.02 -8.04 5.39
C GLN A 14 -0.97 -7.78 4.25
N ARG A 15 -1.50 -6.55 4.23
CA ARG A 15 -2.36 -6.06 3.15
C ARG A 15 -1.76 -4.79 2.58
N VAL A 16 -1.74 -4.69 1.26
CA VAL A 16 -1.21 -3.49 0.61
C VAL A 16 -2.15 -3.04 -0.49
N VAL A 17 -2.68 -1.83 -0.34
CA VAL A 17 -3.52 -1.14 -1.32
C VAL A 17 -2.74 -0.01 -1.96
N SER A 18 -2.92 0.20 -3.27
CA SER A 18 -2.20 1.21 -4.04
C SER A 18 -3.13 1.94 -5.00
N GLY A 19 -2.75 3.17 -5.34
CA GLY A 19 -3.50 4.01 -6.28
C GLY A 19 -2.78 5.33 -6.53
N VAL A 20 -3.55 6.39 -6.75
CA VAL A 20 -3.00 7.74 -6.91
C VAL A 20 -3.32 8.63 -5.71
N LEU A 21 -2.52 9.68 -5.51
CA LEU A 21 -2.64 10.61 -4.37
C LEU A 21 -4.07 11.18 -4.19
N ALA A 22 -4.80 11.40 -5.29
CA ALA A 22 -6.18 11.87 -5.24
C ALA A 22 -7.15 10.88 -4.56
N GLN A 23 -6.82 9.59 -4.53
CA GLN A 23 -7.60 8.52 -3.92
C GLN A 23 -7.17 8.21 -2.47
N LEU A 24 -6.11 8.85 -1.96
CA LEU A 24 -5.48 8.49 -0.69
C LEU A 24 -6.47 8.44 0.48
N GLY A 25 -7.38 9.41 0.57
CA GLY A 25 -8.38 9.44 1.64
C GLY A 25 -9.33 8.23 1.63
N GLU A 26 -9.78 7.80 0.44
CA GLU A 26 -10.64 6.62 0.32
C GLU A 26 -9.87 5.31 0.48
N LEU A 27 -8.61 5.27 0.04
CA LEU A 27 -7.73 4.11 0.28
C LEU A 27 -7.41 3.94 1.77
N ALA A 28 -7.25 5.05 2.50
CA ALA A 28 -6.98 5.03 3.94
C ALA A 28 -8.13 4.44 4.76
N LYS A 29 -9.38 4.59 4.31
CA LYS A 29 -10.55 3.95 4.96
C LYS A 29 -10.57 2.43 4.81
N GLN A 30 -9.77 1.87 3.90
CA GLN A 30 -9.75 0.44 3.63
C GLN A 30 -8.71 -0.30 4.46
N VAL A 31 -7.88 0.39 5.24
CA VAL A 31 -6.80 -0.21 6.04
C VAL A 31 -6.91 0.22 7.50
N GLU A 32 -6.49 -0.64 8.41
CA GLU A 32 -6.43 -0.34 9.84
C GLU A 32 -4.99 -0.25 10.35
N SER A 33 -4.83 0.35 11.53
CA SER A 33 -3.53 0.40 12.19
C SER A 33 -3.08 -1.00 12.66
N PRO A 34 -1.77 -1.31 12.63
CA PRO A 34 -0.67 -0.44 12.17
C PRO A 34 -0.52 -0.43 10.64
N ALA A 35 -0.42 0.78 10.07
CA ALA A 35 -0.22 0.98 8.63
C ALA A 35 0.77 2.11 8.32
N LEU A 36 1.42 2.01 7.16
CA LEU A 36 2.32 3.03 6.62
C LEU A 36 1.80 3.55 5.28
N ILE A 37 1.93 4.86 5.04
CA ILE A 37 1.63 5.51 3.76
C ILE A 37 2.94 5.81 3.04
N ILE A 38 3.06 5.37 1.79
CA ILE A 38 4.20 5.63 0.90
C ILE A 38 3.70 6.49 -0.26
N VAL A 39 4.30 7.66 -0.46
CA VAL A 39 3.97 8.58 -1.57
C VAL A 39 5.21 8.76 -2.44
N GLY A 40 5.10 8.43 -3.73
CA GLY A 40 6.21 8.63 -4.66
C GLY A 40 6.18 7.69 -5.85
N ARG A 41 6.98 8.02 -6.87
CA ARG A 41 7.06 7.24 -8.12
C ARG A 41 7.52 5.79 -7.90
N VAL A 42 8.27 5.53 -6.83
CA VAL A 42 8.76 4.19 -6.45
C VAL A 42 7.63 3.19 -6.22
N VAL A 43 6.42 3.63 -5.84
CA VAL A 43 5.26 2.74 -5.64
C VAL A 43 4.88 2.00 -6.93
N ALA A 44 5.08 2.60 -8.10
CA ALA A 44 4.79 1.96 -9.39
C ALA A 44 5.67 0.72 -9.67
N LEU A 45 6.79 0.56 -8.96
CA LEU A 45 7.64 -0.63 -9.09
C LEU A 45 6.99 -1.87 -8.44
N ARG A 46 5.96 -1.69 -7.61
CA ARG A 46 5.28 -2.80 -6.94
C ARG A 46 4.75 -3.83 -7.94
N ASP A 47 4.21 -3.41 -9.09
CA ASP A 47 3.68 -4.32 -10.11
C ASP A 47 4.73 -5.32 -10.63
N LYS A 48 6.01 -4.94 -10.60
CA LYS A 48 7.14 -5.76 -11.06
C LYS A 48 7.87 -6.48 -9.93
N LEU A 49 7.86 -5.89 -8.73
CA LEU A 49 8.68 -6.33 -7.60
C LEU A 49 7.84 -6.95 -6.48
N ASN A 50 6.54 -7.19 -6.68
CA ASN A 50 5.70 -7.83 -5.68
C ASN A 50 6.10 -9.31 -5.52
N TRP A 51 6.91 -9.61 -4.51
CA TRP A 51 7.42 -10.95 -4.23
C TRP A 51 6.81 -11.58 -2.97
N PHE A 52 6.23 -10.77 -2.08
CA PHE A 52 5.61 -11.24 -0.84
C PHE A 52 4.11 -11.47 -1.04
N SER A 53 3.55 -12.45 -0.33
CA SER A 53 2.13 -12.83 -0.43
C SER A 53 1.22 -11.62 -0.22
N ASN A 54 0.24 -11.44 -1.12
CA ASN A 54 -0.89 -10.54 -0.88
C ASN A 54 -2.00 -11.36 -0.21
N HIS A 55 -2.45 -10.92 0.97
CA HIS A 55 -3.72 -11.34 1.56
C HIS A 55 -4.79 -10.28 1.32
#